data_AF-A0A1S8WMM8-F1
#
_entry.id   AF-A0A1S8WMM8-F1
#
_cell.length_a   1.000
_cell.length_b   1.000
_cell.length_c   1.000
_cell.angle_alpha   90.00
_cell.angle_beta   90.00
_cell.angle_gamma   90.00
#
_symmetry.space_group_name_H-M   'P 1'
#
loop_
_entity.id
_entity.type
_entity.pdbx_description
1 polymer ?
#
loop_
_entity_poly.entity_id
_entity_poly.type
_entity_poly.pdbx_seq_one_letter_code
_entity_poly.pdbx_strand_id
1 'polypeptide(L)'
;MPQDIQEVVWPANEKTLFTDEFLLNLLSPKGHESTEPPAPSGIVLAALDCVPSRRYLDTRCVSLHLPLLESGTLGTKGHVQVILPGLTESYNSQRDDDGGPDSAESIPYCTLKSFPTLSIHCVEWAREKFASQFTLKPERLSQLLTVLDRSRPGRQLSVLCANLLRIPTANSDQLFDEAEREIKARWLSGQLTCSLASFLASRPIDWHGCVRLARDKFERYFNHK
;
A
#
# COMPACT_ATOMS: atom_id res chain seq x y z
N MET A 1 -5.24 11.78 -13.25
CA MET A 1 -5.37 11.93 -11.80
C MET A 1 -4.11 11.37 -11.17
N PRO A 2 -3.38 12.16 -10.37
CA PRO A 2 -2.25 11.65 -9.62
C PRO A 2 -2.75 10.53 -8.71
N GLN A 3 -2.07 9.39 -8.71
CA GLN A 3 -2.31 8.36 -7.71
C GLN A 3 -1.61 8.87 -6.45
N ASP A 4 -2.40 9.26 -5.45
CA ASP A 4 -1.87 9.59 -4.13
C ASP A 4 -1.03 8.40 -3.66
N ILE A 5 0.27 8.63 -3.54
CA ILE A 5 1.20 7.72 -2.90
C ILE A 5 0.75 7.71 -1.45
N GLN A 6 0.10 6.62 -1.02
CA GLN A 6 0.00 6.35 0.40
C GLN A 6 1.44 6.23 0.90
N GLU A 7 1.93 7.27 1.59
CA GLU A 7 3.11 7.14 2.44
C GLU A 7 2.90 5.85 3.24
N VAL A 8 3.81 4.89 3.10
CA VAL A 8 3.75 3.63 3.83
C VAL A 8 4.15 3.91 5.27
N VAL A 9 3.34 4.71 5.95
CA VAL A 9 3.28 4.78 7.39
C VAL A 9 2.34 3.65 7.77
N TRP A 10 2.88 2.58 8.34
CA TRP A 10 2.09 1.44 8.77
C TRP A 10 0.97 1.94 9.72
N PRO A 11 -0.31 1.70 9.43
CA PRO A 11 -1.44 2.21 10.23
C PRO A 11 -1.39 1.76 11.71
N ALA A 12 -0.65 0.70 12.00
CA ALA A 12 -0.42 0.19 13.34
C ALA A 12 0.54 1.08 14.17
N ASN A 13 1.45 1.82 13.53
CA ASN A 13 2.56 2.50 14.21
C ASN A 13 2.18 3.90 14.73
N GLU A 14 1.28 4.61 14.04
CA GLU A 14 0.79 5.93 14.48
C GLU A 14 0.12 5.91 15.86
N LYS A 15 -0.41 4.74 16.28
CA LYS A 15 -1.28 4.65 17.46
C LYS A 15 -0.73 3.79 18.60
N THR A 16 0.48 3.23 18.48
CA THR A 16 0.95 2.24 19.47
C THR A 16 2.36 2.44 20.02
N LEU A 17 3.34 2.90 19.24
CA LEU A 17 4.76 2.83 19.67
C LEU A 17 5.48 4.17 19.84
N PHE A 18 5.00 5.24 19.20
CA PHE A 18 5.66 6.55 19.20
C PHE A 18 4.68 7.69 19.45
N THR A 19 3.71 7.47 20.35
CA THR A 19 2.77 8.50 20.76
C THR A 19 3.43 9.46 21.76
N ASP A 20 2.91 10.69 21.84
CA ASP A 20 3.40 11.67 22.82
C ASP A 20 3.28 11.12 24.24
N GLU A 21 2.18 10.44 24.56
CA GLU A 21 1.98 9.78 25.86
C GLU A 21 3.05 8.73 26.14
N PHE A 22 3.39 7.90 25.16
CA PHE A 22 4.43 6.87 25.33
C PHE A 22 5.78 7.50 25.64
N LEU A 23 6.18 8.52 24.88
CA LEU A 23 7.45 9.22 25.06
C LEU A 23 7.50 9.95 26.41
N LEU A 24 6.45 10.70 26.75
CA LEU A 24 6.39 11.43 28.01
C LEU A 24 6.34 10.50 29.23
N ASN A 25 5.64 9.37 29.15
CA ASN A 25 5.60 8.39 30.26
C ASN A 25 6.97 7.74 30.53
N LEU A 26 7.79 7.55 29.49
CA LEU A 26 9.14 7.00 29.63
C LEU A 26 10.14 8.02 30.17
N LEU A 27 9.96 9.29 29.83
CA LEU A 27 10.89 10.39 30.14
C LEU A 27 10.48 11.18 31.39
N SER A 28 9.32 10.88 31.96
CA SER A 28 8.88 11.44 33.24
C SER A 28 9.67 10.81 34.39
N PRO A 29 10.25 11.62 35.29
CA PRO A 29 10.94 11.09 36.46
C PRO A 29 9.95 10.31 37.35
N LYS A 30 10.25 9.04 37.62
CA LYS A 30 9.49 8.25 38.59
C LYS A 30 9.79 8.77 40.00
N GLY A 31 8.90 9.59 40.56
CA GLY A 31 8.85 9.83 42.00
C GLY A 31 9.13 11.25 42.51
N HIS A 32 8.74 12.30 41.80
CA HIS A 32 8.73 13.65 42.40
C HIS A 32 7.34 14.29 42.30
N GLU A 33 6.67 14.45 43.44
CA GLU A 33 5.51 15.32 43.60
C GLU A 33 6.00 16.78 43.53
N SER A 34 5.98 17.37 42.33
CA SER A 34 6.17 18.80 42.13
C SER A 34 4.94 19.41 41.47
N THR A 35 4.57 20.61 41.91
CA THR A 35 3.36 21.36 41.52
C THR A 35 3.43 21.96 40.10
N GLU A 36 4.55 21.82 39.40
CA GLU A 36 4.74 22.20 38.00
C GLU A 36 4.96 20.95 37.13
N PRO A 37 4.42 20.91 35.90
CA PRO A 37 4.66 19.79 35.00
C PRO A 37 6.17 19.70 34.72
N PRO A 38 6.84 18.58 35.04
CA PRO A 38 8.27 18.46 34.83
C PRO A 38 8.56 18.57 33.34
N ALA A 39 9.52 19.43 32.98
CA ALA A 39 10.07 19.42 31.63
C ALA A 39 10.58 17.99 31.33
N PRO A 40 10.24 17.40 30.17
CA PRO A 40 10.55 16.02 29.91
C PRO A 40 12.07 15.82 29.92
N SER A 41 12.55 14.90 30.76
CA SER A 41 13.97 14.67 30.98
C SER A 41 14.42 13.40 30.26
N GLY A 42 15.23 13.54 29.22
CA GLY A 42 15.95 12.43 28.59
C GLY A 42 16.26 12.64 27.12
N ILE A 43 16.76 11.59 26.47
CA ILE A 43 17.29 11.61 25.11
C ILE A 43 16.67 10.46 24.32
N VAL A 44 16.27 10.74 23.09
CA VAL A 44 15.74 9.73 22.15
C VAL A 44 16.86 9.27 21.23
N LEU A 45 17.03 7.94 21.10
CA LEU A 45 17.99 7.32 20.18
C LEU A 45 17.21 6.57 19.10
N ALA A 46 17.32 7.00 17.85
CA ALA A 46 16.65 6.34 16.73
C ALA A 46 17.52 5.20 16.16
N ALA A 47 16.87 4.07 15.91
CA ALA A 47 17.42 2.91 15.20
C ALA A 47 16.39 2.41 14.18
N LEU A 48 16.01 3.30 13.26
CA LEU A 48 14.92 3.10 12.30
C LEU A 48 15.45 2.79 10.90
N ASP A 49 14.75 1.92 10.18
CA ASP A 49 15.15 1.38 8.88
C ASP A 49 14.48 2.09 7.68
N CYS A 50 13.54 3.00 7.93
CA CYS A 50 12.79 3.69 6.87
C CYS A 50 12.59 5.19 7.15
N VAL A 51 12.71 5.99 6.10
CA VAL A 51 12.61 7.46 6.14
C VAL A 51 11.27 7.94 6.73
N PRO A 52 10.08 7.41 6.36
CA PRO A 52 8.82 7.89 6.92
C PRO A 52 8.75 7.77 8.45
N SER A 53 9.26 6.67 9.01
CA SER A 53 9.31 6.49 10.46
C SER A 53 10.26 7.47 11.13
N ARG A 54 11.42 7.77 10.50
CA ARG A 54 12.36 8.79 10.98
C ARG A 54 11.72 10.16 11.02
N ARG A 55 11.03 10.55 9.93
CA ARG A 55 10.31 11.83 9.84
C ARG A 55 9.20 11.96 10.87
N TYR A 56 8.46 10.88 11.13
CA TYR A 56 7.44 10.83 12.16
C TYR A 56 8.04 11.03 13.55
N LEU A 57 9.12 10.29 13.88
CA LEU A 57 9.79 10.41 15.18
C LEU A 57 10.40 11.80 15.40
N ASP A 58 11.02 12.39 14.37
CA ASP A 58 11.54 13.77 14.40
C ASP A 58 10.43 14.77 14.76
N THR A 59 9.28 14.68 14.09
CA THR A 59 8.12 15.56 14.34
C THR A 59 7.69 15.51 15.80
N ARG A 60 7.67 14.31 16.40
CA ARG A 60 7.33 14.09 17.82
C ARG A 60 8.39 14.68 18.75
N CYS A 61 9.67 14.43 18.48
CA CYS A 61 10.76 14.96 19.29
C CYS A 61 10.81 16.49 19.26
N VAL A 62 10.60 17.10 18.10
CA VAL A 62 10.50 18.57 17.96
C VAL A 62 9.31 19.10 18.76
N SER A 63 8.12 18.50 18.62
CA SER A 63 6.92 18.94 19.36
C SER A 63 7.11 18.88 20.87
N LEU A 64 7.80 17.84 21.35
CA LEU A 64 8.03 17.60 22.78
C LEU A 64 9.33 18.24 23.30
N HIS A 65 10.07 18.96 22.46
CA HIS A 65 11.37 19.55 22.79
C HIS A 65 12.34 18.50 23.38
N LEU A 66 12.39 17.32 22.75
CA LEU A 66 13.26 16.22 23.11
C LEU A 66 14.50 16.17 22.21
N PRO A 67 15.72 16.05 22.78
CA PRO A 67 16.91 15.71 22.01
C PRO A 67 16.78 14.36 21.30
N LEU A 68 17.17 14.32 20.03
CA LEU A 68 17.11 13.12 19.18
C LEU A 68 18.49 12.85 18.56
N LEU A 69 19.01 11.64 18.75
CA LEU A 69 20.16 11.13 17.99
C LEU A 69 19.63 10.18 16.92
N GLU A 70 19.77 10.60 15.68
CA GLU A 70 19.41 9.84 14.48
C GLU A 70 20.65 9.13 13.93
N SER A 71 20.46 7.91 13.44
CA SER A 71 21.53 7.17 12.76
C SER A 71 21.00 6.25 11.66
N GLY A 72 21.82 6.03 10.63
CA GLY A 72 21.49 5.11 9.55
C GLY A 72 22.71 4.50 8.87
N THR A 73 22.48 3.38 8.18
CA THR A 73 23.52 2.66 7.42
C THR A 73 23.01 2.26 6.03
N LEU A 74 23.91 2.21 5.06
CA LEU A 74 23.66 1.67 3.71
C LEU A 74 24.92 0.94 3.23
N GLY A 75 24.93 -0.39 3.34
CA GLY A 75 26.13 -1.19 3.08
C GLY A 75 27.25 -0.84 4.06
N THR A 76 28.40 -0.39 3.56
CA THR A 76 29.54 0.07 4.39
C THR A 76 29.44 1.54 4.77
N LYS A 77 28.45 2.29 4.26
CA LYS A 77 28.24 3.70 4.59
C LYS A 77 27.41 3.82 5.86
N GLY A 78 27.71 4.82 6.68
CA GLY A 78 26.93 5.18 7.87
C GLY A 78 26.84 6.69 8.04
N HIS A 79 25.78 7.14 8.72
CA HIS A 79 25.62 8.52 9.15
C HIS A 79 25.04 8.57 10.57
N VAL A 80 25.29 9.69 11.23
CA VAL A 80 24.70 10.06 12.52
C VAL A 80 24.35 11.54 12.44
N GLN A 81 23.17 11.91 12.92
CA GLN A 81 22.74 13.30 13.05
C GLN A 81 22.25 13.54 14.49
N VAL A 82 22.68 14.65 15.08
CA VAL A 82 22.27 15.03 16.43
C VAL A 82 21.33 16.23 16.31
N ILE A 83 20.11 16.07 16.83
CA ILE A 83 19.06 17.08 16.81
C ILE A 83 18.82 17.58 18.24
N LEU A 84 19.13 18.85 18.47
CA LEU A 84 18.98 19.53 19.76
C LEU A 84 17.90 20.61 19.65
N PRO A 85 16.81 20.51 20.43
CA PRO A 85 15.72 21.49 20.44
C PRO A 85 16.21 22.92 20.65
N GLY A 86 15.81 23.83 19.76
CA GLY A 86 16.17 25.25 19.82
C GLY A 86 17.61 25.58 19.43
N LEU A 87 18.42 24.59 19.01
CA LEU A 87 19.83 24.82 18.67
C LEU A 87 20.21 24.33 17.26
N THR A 88 19.82 23.11 16.88
CA THR A 88 20.13 22.56 15.55
C THR A 88 18.88 22.50 14.69
N GLU A 89 19.06 22.29 13.38
CA GLU A 89 17.94 21.90 12.52
C GLU A 89 17.43 20.49 12.87
N SER A 90 16.17 20.24 12.50
CA SER A 90 15.54 18.91 12.67
C SER A 90 15.86 18.00 11.48
N TYR A 91 15.62 16.69 11.62
CA TYR A 91 15.81 15.75 10.51
C TYR A 91 14.95 16.15 9.29
N ASN A 92 13.70 16.58 9.52
CA ASN A 92 12.78 17.02 8.47
C ASN A 92 13.14 18.35 7.80
N SER A 93 14.16 19.05 8.28
CA SER A 93 14.61 20.30 7.67
C SER A 93 15.37 20.06 6.36
N GLN A 94 15.93 18.86 6.19
CA GLN A 94 16.56 18.41 4.96
C GLN A 94 15.64 17.42 4.23
N ARG A 95 15.59 17.52 2.90
CA ARG A 95 14.88 16.54 2.07
C ARG A 95 15.87 15.49 1.61
N ASP A 96 15.73 14.29 2.15
CA ASP A 96 16.34 13.10 1.56
C ASP A 96 15.67 12.80 0.21
N ASP A 97 16.46 12.43 -0.80
CA ASP A 97 15.97 11.80 -2.02
C ASP A 97 15.42 10.41 -1.65
N ASP A 98 14.16 10.36 -1.24
CA ASP A 98 13.50 9.21 -0.62
C ASP A 98 12.93 8.20 -1.62
N GLY A 99 13.46 8.15 -2.84
CA GLY A 99 13.10 7.13 -3.82
C GLY A 99 11.64 7.22 -4.31
N GLY A 100 10.95 8.34 -4.06
CA GLY A 100 9.59 8.59 -4.55
C GLY A 100 9.47 8.50 -6.08
N PRO A 101 8.26 8.51 -6.66
CA PRO A 101 8.08 8.42 -8.11
C PRO A 101 8.65 9.62 -8.89
N ASP A 102 8.99 10.71 -8.20
CA ASP A 102 9.70 11.87 -8.74
C ASP A 102 11.19 11.88 -8.37
N SER A 103 11.68 10.86 -7.64
CA SER A 103 13.10 10.69 -7.37
C SER A 103 13.82 10.33 -8.67
N ALA A 104 15.09 10.72 -8.76
CA ALA A 104 15.96 10.38 -9.88
C ALA A 104 16.14 8.85 -10.07
N GLU A 105 15.73 8.01 -9.11
CA GLU A 105 15.76 6.55 -9.20
C GLU A 105 14.52 5.92 -9.86
N SER A 106 13.45 6.69 -10.09
CA SER A 106 12.25 6.16 -10.74
C SER A 106 12.49 5.88 -12.23
N ILE A 107 12.27 4.63 -12.65
CA ILE A 107 12.46 4.24 -14.06
C ILE A 107 11.26 4.71 -14.89
N PRO A 108 11.46 5.45 -15.99
CA PRO A 108 10.38 5.89 -16.85
C PRO A 108 9.53 4.73 -17.36
N TYR A 109 8.20 4.91 -17.38
CA TYR A 109 7.27 3.86 -17.81
C TYR A 109 7.52 3.38 -19.25
N CYS A 110 7.95 4.28 -20.15
CA CYS A 110 8.30 3.93 -21.52
C CYS A 110 9.49 2.97 -21.59
N THR A 111 10.48 3.14 -20.73
CA THR A 111 11.65 2.27 -20.59
C THR A 111 11.23 0.87 -20.13
N LEU A 112 10.38 0.78 -19.10
CA LEU A 112 9.88 -0.50 -18.59
C LEU A 112 9.03 -1.25 -19.63
N LYS A 113 8.23 -0.52 -20.42
CA LYS A 113 7.26 -1.12 -21.33
C LYS A 113 7.88 -1.60 -22.64
N SER A 114 8.81 -0.83 -23.19
CA SER A 114 9.23 -1.00 -24.60
C SER A 114 10.73 -1.14 -24.79
N PHE A 115 11.56 -0.51 -23.94
CA PHE A 115 13.00 -0.40 -24.18
C PHE A 115 13.84 -0.65 -22.91
N PRO A 116 13.76 -1.83 -22.29
CA PRO A 116 14.60 -2.15 -21.14
C PRO A 116 16.06 -2.36 -21.58
N THR A 117 16.94 -1.47 -21.16
CA THR A 117 18.39 -1.55 -21.46
C THR A 117 19.24 -2.14 -20.32
N LEU A 118 18.73 -2.13 -19.08
CA LEU A 118 19.42 -2.58 -17.88
C LEU A 118 18.64 -3.70 -17.19
N SER A 119 19.34 -4.57 -16.46
CA SER A 119 18.72 -5.66 -15.69
C SER A 119 17.70 -5.17 -14.67
N ILE A 120 17.94 -4.01 -14.05
CA ILE A 120 17.02 -3.39 -13.09
C ILE A 120 15.66 -3.05 -13.73
N HIS A 121 15.62 -2.67 -15.02
CA HIS A 121 14.37 -2.43 -15.72
C HIS A 121 13.54 -3.72 -15.87
N CYS A 122 14.21 -4.85 -16.13
CA CYS A 122 13.57 -6.16 -16.21
C CYS A 122 13.03 -6.60 -14.85
N VAL A 123 13.76 -6.36 -13.76
CA VAL A 123 13.34 -6.66 -12.39
C VAL A 123 12.10 -5.85 -12.01
N GLU A 124 12.10 -4.54 -12.25
CA GLU A 124 10.96 -3.68 -11.95
C GLU A 124 9.74 -4.01 -12.82
N TRP A 125 9.94 -4.30 -14.11
CA TRP A 125 8.87 -4.82 -14.96
C TRP A 125 8.28 -6.13 -14.42
N ALA A 126 9.13 -7.07 -13.99
CA ALA A 126 8.69 -8.35 -13.43
C ALA A 126 7.91 -8.16 -12.12
N ARG A 127 8.38 -7.26 -11.24
CA ARG A 127 7.70 -6.87 -10.01
C ARG A 127 6.32 -6.28 -10.29
N GLU A 128 6.19 -5.39 -11.27
CA GLU A 128 4.90 -4.82 -11.69
C GLU A 128 3.95 -5.90 -12.22
N LYS A 129 4.45 -6.83 -13.06
CA LYS A 129 3.63 -7.94 -13.58
C LYS A 129 3.20 -8.89 -12.48
N PHE A 130 4.07 -9.20 -11.53
CA PHE A 130 3.74 -10.00 -10.36
C PHE A 130 2.62 -9.34 -9.55
N ALA A 131 2.82 -8.08 -9.11
CA ALA A 131 1.85 -7.34 -8.32
C ALA A 131 0.50 -7.22 -9.04
N SER A 132 0.52 -6.93 -10.34
CA SER A 132 -0.69 -6.88 -11.17
C SER A 132 -1.49 -8.18 -11.17
N GLN A 133 -0.81 -9.35 -11.26
CA GLN A 133 -1.50 -10.63 -11.39
C GLN A 133 -1.89 -11.25 -10.06
N PHE A 134 -1.06 -11.11 -9.03
CA PHE A 134 -1.18 -11.88 -7.79
C PHE A 134 -1.56 -11.03 -6.58
N THR A 135 -1.55 -9.70 -6.70
CA THR A 135 -1.93 -8.79 -5.61
C THR A 135 -3.14 -7.94 -6.01
N LEU A 136 -2.97 -7.05 -7.00
CA LEU A 136 -3.98 -6.04 -7.35
C LEU A 136 -5.28 -6.66 -7.91
N LYS A 137 -5.18 -7.66 -8.79
CA LYS A 137 -6.36 -8.33 -9.34
C LYS A 137 -7.15 -9.11 -8.28
N PRO A 138 -6.52 -9.97 -7.43
CA PRO A 138 -7.19 -10.59 -6.30
C PRO A 138 -7.78 -9.58 -5.30
N GLU A 139 -7.06 -8.51 -4.98
CA GLU A 139 -7.53 -7.49 -4.04
C GLU A 139 -8.78 -6.78 -4.55
N ARG A 140 -8.77 -6.33 -5.82
CA ARG A 140 -9.95 -5.74 -6.47
C ARG A 140 -11.13 -6.70 -6.49
N LEU A 141 -10.88 -7.99 -6.75
CA LEU A 141 -11.92 -9.00 -6.68
C LEU A 141 -12.46 -9.13 -5.24
N SER A 142 -11.59 -9.17 -4.23
CA SER A 142 -12.00 -9.23 -2.83
C SER A 142 -12.86 -8.04 -2.45
N GLN A 143 -12.44 -6.82 -2.81
CA GLN A 143 -13.21 -5.59 -2.58
C GLN A 143 -14.59 -5.66 -3.25
N LEU A 144 -14.65 -6.11 -4.50
CA LEU A 144 -15.91 -6.32 -5.23
C LEU A 144 -16.81 -7.32 -4.49
N LEU A 145 -16.27 -8.47 -4.08
CA LEU A 145 -17.01 -9.50 -3.35
C LEU A 145 -17.54 -8.97 -2.01
N THR A 146 -16.74 -8.20 -1.26
CA THR A 146 -17.18 -7.59 0.00
C THR A 146 -18.35 -6.63 -0.20
N VAL A 147 -18.34 -5.81 -1.25
CA VAL A 147 -19.45 -4.88 -1.54
C VAL A 147 -20.73 -5.63 -1.94
N LEU A 148 -20.59 -6.70 -2.72
CA LEU A 148 -21.71 -7.55 -3.10
C LEU A 148 -22.33 -8.28 -1.90
N ASP A 149 -21.49 -8.73 -0.96
CA ASP A 149 -21.93 -9.44 0.24
C ASP A 149 -22.65 -8.50 1.24
N ARG A 150 -22.19 -7.24 1.36
CA ARG A 150 -22.88 -6.19 2.14
C ARG A 150 -24.28 -5.87 1.61
N SER A 151 -24.51 -6.05 0.31
CA SER A 151 -25.75 -5.62 -0.34
C SER A 151 -26.90 -6.63 -0.14
N ARG A 152 -26.63 -7.95 -0.15
CA ARG A 152 -27.45 -9.05 0.42
C ARG A 152 -26.61 -10.35 0.37
N PRO A 153 -26.32 -11.03 1.50
CA PRO A 153 -25.50 -12.24 1.48
C PRO A 153 -26.17 -13.37 0.68
N GLY A 154 -25.41 -13.98 -0.24
CA GLY A 154 -25.79 -15.22 -0.96
C GLY A 154 -26.61 -15.09 -2.26
N ARG A 155 -27.25 -13.97 -2.58
CA ARG A 155 -28.11 -13.84 -3.79
C ARG A 155 -27.51 -13.06 -4.96
N GLN A 156 -26.56 -12.16 -4.73
CA GLN A 156 -25.96 -11.35 -5.82
C GLN A 156 -24.76 -12.03 -6.49
N LEU A 157 -24.02 -12.89 -5.79
CA LEU A 157 -22.94 -13.68 -6.39
C LEU A 157 -23.49 -14.65 -7.45
N SER A 158 -24.63 -15.29 -7.21
CA SER A 158 -25.23 -16.23 -8.16
C SER A 158 -25.69 -15.54 -9.44
N VAL A 159 -26.23 -14.31 -9.35
CA VAL A 159 -26.63 -13.49 -10.51
C VAL A 159 -25.41 -12.97 -11.28
N LEU A 160 -24.35 -12.54 -10.60
CA LEU A 160 -23.09 -12.16 -11.25
C LEU A 160 -22.41 -13.35 -11.92
N CYS A 161 -22.34 -14.51 -11.26
CA CYS A 161 -21.85 -15.74 -11.86
C CYS A 161 -22.71 -16.18 -13.05
N ALA A 162 -24.04 -16.10 -12.98
CA ALA A 162 -24.93 -16.42 -14.10
C ALA A 162 -24.68 -15.52 -15.31
N ASN A 163 -24.53 -14.21 -15.08
CA ASN A 163 -24.34 -13.22 -16.14
C ASN A 163 -22.90 -13.18 -16.70
N LEU A 164 -21.86 -13.37 -15.87
CA LEU A 164 -20.47 -13.40 -16.32
C LEU A 164 -20.05 -14.77 -16.89
N LEU A 165 -20.59 -15.88 -16.39
CA LEU A 165 -20.21 -17.24 -16.80
C LEU A 165 -21.21 -17.87 -17.79
N ARG A 166 -22.26 -17.15 -18.21
CA ARG A 166 -23.33 -17.63 -19.11
C ARG A 166 -23.98 -18.94 -18.64
N ILE A 167 -24.17 -19.09 -17.32
CA ILE A 167 -24.87 -20.25 -16.76
C ILE A 167 -26.36 -19.90 -16.69
N PRO A 168 -27.28 -20.69 -17.28
CA PRO A 168 -28.71 -20.41 -17.22
C PRO A 168 -29.21 -20.55 -15.78
N THR A 169 -29.65 -19.46 -15.14
CA THR A 169 -30.35 -19.54 -13.85
C THR A 169 -31.85 -19.53 -14.08
N ALA A 170 -32.51 -20.64 -13.74
CA ALA A 170 -33.89 -20.92 -14.11
C ALA A 170 -34.98 -20.11 -13.38
N ASN A 171 -34.68 -19.04 -12.60
CA ASN A 171 -35.71 -18.37 -11.77
C ASN A 171 -35.40 -16.92 -11.32
N SER A 172 -34.71 -16.10 -12.13
CA SER A 172 -34.31 -14.73 -11.70
C SER A 172 -35.26 -13.59 -12.07
N ASP A 173 -36.37 -13.85 -12.77
CA ASP A 173 -37.07 -12.78 -13.49
C ASP A 173 -37.95 -11.81 -12.68
N GLN A 174 -38.15 -11.97 -11.37
CA GLN A 174 -39.20 -11.19 -10.67
C GLN A 174 -38.83 -10.36 -9.43
N LEU A 175 -37.56 -10.02 -9.15
CA LEU A 175 -37.24 -9.38 -7.85
C LEU A 175 -36.28 -8.18 -7.84
N PHE A 176 -36.30 -7.32 -8.87
CA PHE A 176 -35.66 -5.99 -8.78
C PHE A 176 -36.47 -4.96 -9.56
N ASP A 177 -36.69 -3.80 -8.93
CA ASP A 177 -37.27 -2.61 -9.56
C ASP A 177 -36.34 -2.13 -10.70
N GLU A 178 -36.91 -1.68 -11.82
CA GLU A 178 -36.18 -1.43 -13.07
C GLU A 178 -35.07 -0.37 -12.88
N ALA A 179 -35.36 0.66 -12.08
CA ALA A 179 -34.41 1.71 -11.71
C ALA A 179 -33.24 1.20 -10.84
N GLU A 180 -33.51 0.24 -9.95
CA GLU A 180 -32.48 -0.34 -9.08
C GLU A 180 -31.55 -1.28 -9.88
N ARG A 181 -32.08 -1.96 -10.91
CA ARG A 181 -31.28 -2.72 -11.88
C ARG A 181 -30.35 -1.80 -12.66
N GLU A 182 -30.85 -0.66 -13.14
CA GLU A 182 -30.06 0.27 -13.95
C GLU A 182 -28.94 0.93 -13.16
N ILE A 183 -29.20 1.37 -11.92
CA ILE A 183 -28.19 1.95 -11.03
C ILE A 183 -27.11 0.92 -10.68
N LYS A 184 -27.51 -0.32 -10.34
CA LYS A 184 -26.56 -1.39 -10.04
C LYS A 184 -25.78 -1.84 -11.28
N ALA A 185 -26.40 -1.88 -12.46
CA ALA A 185 -25.74 -2.20 -13.72
C ALA A 185 -24.70 -1.13 -14.10
N ARG A 186 -25.03 0.16 -13.92
CA ARG A 186 -24.11 1.29 -14.13
C ARG A 186 -22.98 1.32 -13.11
N TRP A 187 -23.25 0.95 -11.86
CA TRP A 187 -22.22 0.82 -10.82
C TRP A 187 -21.30 -0.37 -11.08
N LEU A 188 -21.86 -1.54 -11.43
CA LEU A 188 -21.10 -2.74 -11.78
C LEU A 188 -20.27 -2.53 -13.05
N SER A 189 -20.79 -1.85 -14.08
CA SER A 189 -20.03 -1.56 -15.30
C SER A 189 -18.86 -0.58 -15.04
N GLY A 190 -18.98 0.27 -14.02
CA GLY A 190 -17.87 1.12 -13.55
C GLY A 190 -16.78 0.36 -12.78
N GLN A 191 -17.12 -0.75 -12.12
CA GLN A 191 -16.20 -1.53 -11.28
C GLN A 191 -15.62 -2.78 -11.98
N LEU A 192 -16.37 -3.42 -12.88
CA LEU A 192 -15.93 -4.54 -13.70
C LEU A 192 -15.21 -4.04 -14.95
N THR A 193 -13.93 -3.72 -14.81
CA THR A 193 -13.08 -3.55 -16.00
C THR A 193 -13.02 -4.85 -16.81
N CYS A 194 -12.91 -4.76 -18.14
CA CYS A 194 -12.71 -5.93 -19.01
C CYS A 194 -11.56 -6.82 -18.51
N SER A 195 -10.51 -6.21 -17.93
CA SER A 195 -9.37 -6.94 -17.37
C SER A 195 -9.72 -7.85 -16.18
N LEU A 196 -10.67 -7.42 -15.33
CA LEU A 196 -11.13 -8.16 -14.16
C LEU A 196 -12.10 -9.27 -14.58
N ALA A 197 -12.98 -8.98 -15.53
CA ALA A 197 -13.88 -9.96 -16.12
C ALA A 197 -13.09 -11.09 -16.83
N SER A 198 -12.09 -10.75 -17.64
CA SER A 198 -11.20 -11.74 -18.26
C SER A 198 -10.38 -12.53 -17.23
N PHE A 199 -9.96 -11.89 -16.13
CA PHE A 199 -9.26 -12.58 -15.04
C PHE A 199 -10.16 -13.61 -14.34
N LEU A 200 -11.43 -13.26 -14.08
CA LEU A 200 -12.42 -14.16 -13.52
C LEU A 200 -12.73 -15.33 -14.45
N ALA A 201 -12.92 -15.06 -15.74
CA ALA A 201 -13.24 -16.08 -16.74
C ALA A 201 -12.08 -17.05 -17.01
N SER A 202 -10.82 -16.61 -16.82
CA SER A 202 -9.62 -17.44 -17.02
C SER A 202 -9.11 -18.13 -15.76
N ARG A 203 -9.92 -18.14 -14.68
CA ARG A 203 -9.52 -18.72 -13.40
C ARG A 203 -9.35 -20.25 -13.53
N PRO A 204 -8.15 -20.79 -13.24
CA PRO A 204 -7.95 -22.23 -13.22
C PRO A 204 -8.64 -22.87 -12.02
N ILE A 205 -9.20 -24.06 -12.21
CA ILE A 205 -9.90 -24.85 -11.17
C ILE A 205 -9.01 -25.93 -10.56
N ASP A 206 -7.87 -26.22 -11.19
CA ASP A 206 -6.93 -27.25 -10.80
C ASP A 206 -5.47 -26.82 -11.10
N TRP A 207 -4.51 -27.60 -10.61
CA TRP A 207 -3.09 -27.33 -10.80
C TRP A 207 -2.68 -27.35 -12.29
N HIS A 208 -3.22 -28.27 -13.09
CA HIS A 208 -2.89 -28.33 -14.52
C HIS A 208 -3.39 -27.08 -15.25
N GLY A 209 -4.57 -26.57 -14.89
CA GLY A 209 -5.07 -25.27 -15.35
C GLY A 209 -4.13 -24.12 -14.99
N CYS A 210 -3.55 -24.12 -13.79
CA CYS A 210 -2.56 -23.12 -13.38
C CYS A 210 -1.30 -23.18 -14.26
N VAL A 211 -0.77 -24.38 -14.51
CA VAL A 211 0.42 -24.57 -15.36
C VAL A 211 0.14 -24.12 -16.81
N ARG A 212 -1.03 -24.45 -17.35
CA ARG A 212 -1.44 -23.99 -18.70
C ARG A 212 -1.53 -22.47 -18.76
N LEU A 213 -2.19 -21.84 -17.78
CA LEU A 213 -2.29 -20.38 -17.70
C LEU A 213 -0.90 -19.71 -17.58
N ALA A 214 0.01 -20.32 -16.81
CA ALA A 214 1.38 -19.84 -16.69
C ALA A 214 2.12 -19.91 -18.04
N ARG A 215 1.94 -21.00 -18.79
CA ARG A 215 2.50 -21.15 -20.13
C ARG A 215 1.94 -20.11 -21.11
N ASP A 216 0.63 -19.93 -21.15
CA ASP A 216 -0.01 -18.92 -22.02
C ASP A 216 0.51 -17.52 -21.70
N LYS A 217 0.70 -17.19 -20.43
CA LYS A 217 1.28 -15.90 -20.00
C LYS A 217 2.74 -15.77 -20.40
N PHE A 218 3.52 -16.84 -20.28
CA PHE A 218 4.91 -16.86 -20.73
C PHE A 218 4.99 -16.50 -22.22
N GLU A 219 4.21 -17.18 -23.06
CA GLU A 219 4.15 -16.89 -24.50
C GLU A 219 3.74 -15.44 -24.80
N ARG A 220 2.72 -14.94 -24.09
CA ARG A 220 2.25 -13.55 -24.26
C ARG A 220 3.27 -12.49 -23.87
N TYR A 221 4.13 -12.78 -22.90
CA TYR A 221 5.09 -11.79 -22.40
C TYR A 221 6.45 -11.86 -23.08
N PHE A 222 6.87 -13.06 -23.49
CA PHE A 222 8.23 -13.29 -23.98
C PHE A 222 8.31 -13.69 -25.46
N ASN A 223 7.19 -13.99 -26.12
CA ASN A 223 7.18 -14.43 -27.52
C ASN A 223 6.26 -13.58 -28.42
N HIS A 224 5.13 -13.10 -27.91
CA HIS A 224 4.12 -12.34 -28.68
C HIS A 224 4.13 -10.83 -28.45
N LYS A 225 5.30 -10.20 -28.28
CA LYS A 225 5.43 -8.76 -28.17
C LYS A 225 6.54 -8.19 -29.02
#